data_AF-N8X3F1-F1
#
_entry.id   AF-N8X3F1-F1
#
_cell.length_a   1.000
_cell.length_b   1.000
_cell.length_c   1.000
_cell.angle_alpha   90.00
_cell.angle_beta   90.00
_cell.angle_gamma   90.00
#
_symmetry.space_group_name_H-M   'P 1'
#
loop_
_entity.id
_entity.type
_entity.pdbx_description
1 polymer ?
#
loop_
_entity_poly.entity_id
_entity_poly.type
_entity_poly.pdbx_seq_one_letter_code
_entity_poly.pdbx_strand_id
1 'polypeptide(L)'
;MIEIKILDKHGVELKNGDTIKYASITPIYENGDFWVGQDGVKINWETYLIDPQSDTDDFFSFFIPNAIYDKSELIRIFDFRECSDEEYQGILEEICECLKIEFTSESDLLEKISGFEVIK
;
A
#
# COMPACT_ATOMS: atom_id res chain seq x y z
N MET A 1 1.53 11.65 29.45
CA MET A 1 0.70 11.39 28.26
C MET A 1 1.63 11.45 27.07
N ILE A 2 1.71 10.39 26.28
CA ILE A 2 2.53 10.36 25.06
C ILE A 2 1.61 10.75 23.90
N GLU A 3 2.01 11.74 23.13
CA GLU A 3 1.32 12.13 21.90
C GLU A 3 1.97 11.37 20.74
N ILE A 4 1.18 10.58 20.01
CA ILE A 4 1.64 9.87 18.81
C ILE A 4 1.14 10.68 17.61
N LYS A 5 2.08 11.28 16.87
CA LYS A 5 1.79 11.99 15.63
C LYS A 5 2.01 11.07 14.44
N ILE A 6 1.02 10.99 13.56
CA ILE A 6 1.11 10.26 12.31
C ILE A 6 1.41 11.28 11.22
N LEU A 7 2.53 11.11 10.53
CA LEU A 7 2.97 12.00 9.47
C LEU A 7 2.89 11.26 8.13
N ASP A 8 2.49 11.96 7.08
CA ASP A 8 2.62 11.49 5.71
C ASP A 8 4.10 11.47 5.28
N LYS A 9 4.39 10.98 4.07
CA LYS A 9 5.79 10.86 3.60
C LYS A 9 6.51 12.21 3.38
N HIS A 10 5.80 13.33 3.47
CA HIS A 10 6.34 14.69 3.40
C HIS A 10 6.38 15.38 4.77
N GLY A 11 6.08 14.66 5.86
CA GLY A 11 6.08 15.20 7.21
C GLY A 11 4.81 15.98 7.58
N VAL A 12 3.74 15.90 6.78
CA VAL A 12 2.46 16.54 7.07
C VAL A 12 1.68 15.69 8.06
N GLU A 13 1.24 16.31 9.16
CA GLU A 13 0.46 15.63 10.19
C GLU A 13 -0.95 15.29 9.70
N LEU A 14 -1.32 14.01 9.81
CA LEU A 14 -2.62 13.46 9.46
C LEU A 14 -3.69 13.88 10.47
N LYS A 15 -4.85 14.31 9.98
CA LYS A 15 -5.97 14.77 10.80
C LYS A 15 -7.28 14.08 10.43
N ASN A 16 -8.23 14.11 11.35
CA ASN A 16 -9.61 13.65 11.10
C ASN A 16 -10.22 14.42 9.93
N GLY A 17 -10.85 13.71 9.01
CA GLY A 17 -11.43 14.26 7.80
C GLY A 17 -10.45 14.48 6.65
N ASP A 18 -9.15 14.24 6.83
CA ASP A 18 -8.19 14.26 5.72
C ASP A 18 -8.46 13.09 4.77
N THR A 19 -8.24 13.31 3.48
CA THR A 19 -8.19 12.21 2.51
C THR A 19 -6.74 11.88 2.23
N ILE A 20 -6.37 10.61 2.33
CA ILE A 20 -5.03 10.13 1.99
C ILE A 20 -5.03 9.46 0.63
N LYS A 21 -3.91 9.53 -0.08
CA LYS A 21 -3.59 8.76 -1.28
C LYS A 21 -2.46 7.80 -0.99
N TYR A 22 -2.58 6.56 -1.42
CA TYR A 22 -1.51 5.56 -1.28
C TYR A 22 -1.54 4.58 -2.45
N ALA A 23 -0.43 3.89 -2.68
CA ALA A 23 -0.37 2.80 -3.66
C ALA A 23 -0.99 1.56 -3.02
N SER A 24 -1.99 0.98 -3.67
CA SER A 24 -2.64 -0.26 -3.24
C SER A 24 -2.18 -1.37 -4.18
N ILE A 25 -1.38 -2.28 -3.63
CA ILE A 25 -0.84 -3.47 -4.30
C ILE A 25 -1.38 -4.67 -3.52
N THR A 26 -2.40 -5.33 -4.06
CA THR A 26 -3.14 -6.37 -3.33
C THR A 26 -3.37 -7.60 -4.20
N PRO A 27 -3.17 -8.82 -3.65
CA PRO A 27 -3.47 -10.04 -4.39
C PRO A 27 -4.97 -10.15 -4.65
N ILE A 28 -5.32 -10.57 -5.86
CA ILE A 28 -6.70 -10.91 -6.24
C ILE A 28 -6.81 -12.42 -6.12
N TYR A 29 -7.82 -12.89 -5.38
CA TYR A 29 -8.10 -14.31 -5.24
C TYR A 29 -9.38 -14.68 -5.99
N GLU A 30 -9.34 -15.76 -6.75
CA GLU A 30 -10.54 -16.38 -7.28
C GLU A 30 -11.15 -17.27 -6.19
N ASN A 31 -12.41 -17.00 -5.83
CA ASN A 31 -13.16 -17.84 -4.91
C ASN A 31 -13.70 -19.06 -5.67
N GLY A 32 -12.97 -20.18 -5.62
CA GLY A 32 -13.51 -21.50 -5.94
C GLY A 32 -14.18 -22.14 -4.73
N ASP A 33 -15.18 -23.00 -4.95
CA ASP A 33 -15.95 -23.68 -3.88
C ASP A 33 -15.10 -24.53 -2.92
N PHE A 34 -13.84 -24.85 -3.27
CA PHE A 34 -12.95 -25.73 -2.49
C PHE A 34 -11.49 -25.26 -2.37
N TRP A 35 -11.04 -24.32 -3.21
CA TRP A 35 -9.65 -23.82 -3.21
C TRP A 35 -9.66 -22.32 -3.51
N VAL A 36 -8.83 -21.57 -2.79
CA VAL A 36 -8.55 -20.16 -3.05
C VAL A 36 -7.22 -20.10 -3.77
N GLY A 37 -7.26 -19.79 -5.08
CA GLY A 37 -6.07 -19.54 -5.88
C GLY A 37 -5.89 -18.04 -6.09
N GLN A 38 -4.64 -17.57 -6.09
CA GLN A 38 -4.37 -16.19 -6.51
C GLN A 38 -4.48 -16.11 -8.03
N ASP A 39 -5.33 -15.19 -8.51
CA ASP A 39 -5.63 -14.96 -9.92
C ASP A 39 -4.84 -13.76 -10.49
N GLY A 40 -4.27 -12.93 -9.62
CA GLY A 40 -3.40 -11.83 -10.02
C GLY A 40 -3.10 -10.86 -8.89
N VAL A 41 -2.65 -9.66 -9.26
CA VAL A 41 -2.40 -8.55 -8.34
C VAL A 41 -3.12 -7.32 -8.87
N LYS A 42 -3.89 -6.66 -8.00
CA LYS A 42 -4.48 -5.36 -8.27
C LYS A 42 -3.49 -4.28 -7.86
N ILE A 43 -3.11 -3.41 -8.81
CA ILE A 43 -2.18 -2.31 -8.59
C ILE A 43 -2.83 -1.00 -9.02
N ASN A 44 -3.08 -0.10 -8.08
CA ASN A 44 -3.66 1.20 -8.37
C ASN A 44 -3.34 2.24 -7.28
N TRP A 45 -3.50 3.52 -7.61
CA TRP A 45 -3.60 4.56 -6.59
C TRP A 45 -5.01 4.53 -6.00
N GLU A 46 -5.09 4.40 -4.68
CA GLU A 46 -6.35 4.46 -3.94
C GLU A 46 -6.38 5.67 -3.02
N THR A 47 -7.60 6.10 -2.70
CA THR A 47 -7.85 7.21 -1.79
C THR A 47 -8.72 6.74 -0.64
N TYR A 48 -8.39 7.18 0.58
CA TYR A 48 -9.12 6.79 1.77
C TYR A 48 -9.40 8.02 2.63
N LEU A 49 -10.64 8.18 3.09
CA LEU A 49 -11.05 9.26 3.98
C LEU A 49 -10.80 8.82 5.43
N ILE A 50 -10.05 9.62 6.18
CA ILE A 50 -9.83 9.38 7.61
C ILE A 50 -11.10 9.76 8.36
N ASP A 51 -11.81 8.74 8.83
CA ASP A 51 -13.01 8.94 9.64
C ASP A 51 -12.69 9.67 10.95
N PRO A 52 -13.52 10.63 11.38
CA PRO A 52 -13.35 11.28 12.67
C PRO A 52 -13.43 10.27 13.82
N GLN A 53 -12.46 10.36 14.73
CA GLN A 53 -12.42 9.56 15.95
C GLN A 53 -13.61 9.82 16.91
N SER A 54 -14.48 10.79 16.62
CA SER A 54 -15.58 11.22 17.50
C SER A 54 -16.84 10.37 17.42
N ASP A 55 -16.96 9.45 16.45
CA ASP A 55 -18.22 8.75 16.16
C ASP A 55 -18.23 7.27 16.64
N THR A 56 -17.25 6.84 17.44
CA THR A 56 -17.16 5.45 17.91
C THR A 56 -17.02 5.36 19.43
N ASP A 57 -18.06 4.84 20.08
CA ASP A 57 -18.05 4.53 21.50
C ASP A 57 -17.07 3.37 21.77
N ASP A 58 -16.09 3.64 22.64
CA ASP A 58 -15.30 2.70 23.46
C ASP A 58 -14.26 1.74 22.84
N PHE A 59 -13.99 1.75 21.53
CA PHE A 59 -12.79 1.05 21.00
C PHE A 59 -12.08 1.90 19.95
N PHE A 60 -10.94 2.50 20.35
CA PHE A 60 -10.04 3.22 19.45
C PHE A 60 -9.43 2.26 18.42
N SER A 61 -10.05 2.14 17.25
CA SER A 61 -9.40 1.60 16.05
C SER A 61 -9.39 2.69 14.98
N PHE A 62 -8.31 3.46 14.92
CA PHE A 62 -8.00 4.18 13.70
C PHE A 62 -7.36 3.16 12.73
N PHE A 63 -7.89 3.03 11.53
CA PHE A 63 -7.32 2.16 10.50
C PHE A 63 -6.61 3.04 9.48
N ILE A 64 -5.30 2.85 9.35
CA ILE A 64 -4.56 3.34 8.19
C ILE A 64 -4.26 2.12 7.32
N PRO A 65 -4.61 2.16 6.03
CA PRO A 65 -4.21 1.13 5.08
C PRO A 65 -2.71 0.85 5.19
N ASN A 66 -2.34 -0.41 5.37
CA ASN A 66 -0.93 -0.79 5.40
C ASN A 66 -0.37 -0.67 3.98
N ALA A 67 0.37 0.41 3.73
CA ALA A 67 1.00 0.71 2.46
C ALA A 67 2.52 0.76 2.62
N ILE A 68 3.11 -0.12 3.43
CA ILE A 68 4.57 -0.22 3.57
C ILE A 68 5.03 -1.43 2.77
N TYR A 69 5.81 -1.18 1.72
CA TYR A 69 6.30 -2.21 0.81
C TYR A 69 7.82 -2.35 0.93
N ASP A 70 8.26 -3.59 1.07
CA ASP A 70 9.65 -3.98 0.89
C ASP A 70 9.74 -5.13 -0.13
N LYS A 71 10.97 -5.51 -0.52
CA LYS A 71 11.20 -6.61 -1.47
C LYS A 71 10.47 -7.90 -1.07
N SER A 72 10.49 -8.25 0.21
CA SER A 72 9.87 -9.49 0.69
C SER A 72 8.35 -9.42 0.60
N GLU A 73 7.78 -8.27 0.89
CA GLU A 73 6.34 -8.04 0.84
C GLU A 73 5.84 -8.06 -0.60
N LEU A 74 6.56 -7.44 -1.54
CA LEU A 74 6.24 -7.51 -2.96
C LEU A 74 6.32 -8.94 -3.50
N ILE A 75 7.41 -9.66 -3.21
CA ILE A 75 7.56 -11.08 -3.59
C ILE A 75 6.40 -11.93 -3.05
N ARG A 76 5.98 -11.66 -1.81
CA ARG A 76 4.86 -12.34 -1.15
C ARG A 76 3.53 -12.01 -1.83
N ILE A 77 3.27 -10.75 -2.16
CA ILE A 77 2.04 -10.31 -2.81
C ILE A 77 1.91 -10.93 -4.21
N PHE A 78 3.02 -11.07 -4.94
CA PHE A 78 3.04 -11.71 -6.26
C PHE A 78 3.14 -13.25 -6.19
N ASP A 79 3.05 -13.84 -4.99
CA ASP A 79 3.05 -15.29 -4.73
C ASP A 79 4.24 -16.08 -5.30
N PHE A 80 5.44 -15.46 -5.29
CA PHE A 80 6.67 -16.16 -5.66
C PHE A 80 7.26 -16.89 -4.45
N ARG A 81 7.47 -18.21 -4.56
CA ARG A 81 8.15 -19.02 -3.54
C ARG A 81 9.66 -18.81 -3.52
N GLU A 82 10.25 -18.74 -4.72
CA GLU A 82 11.62 -18.33 -4.99
C GLU A 82 11.53 -17.32 -6.13
N CYS A 83 12.14 -16.14 -5.98
CA CYS A 83 12.06 -15.06 -6.96
C CYS A 83 13.48 -14.68 -7.38
N SER A 84 13.79 -14.89 -8.65
CA SER A 84 15.04 -14.44 -9.26
C SER A 84 15.06 -12.91 -9.41
N ASP A 85 16.24 -12.34 -9.64
CA ASP A 85 16.36 -10.90 -9.84
C ASP A 85 15.65 -10.42 -11.12
N GLU A 86 15.59 -11.24 -12.17
CA GLU A 86 14.84 -10.92 -13.40
C GLU A 86 13.33 -10.91 -13.15
N GLU A 87 12.80 -11.88 -12.40
CA GLU A 87 11.38 -11.91 -12.01
C GLU A 87 11.03 -10.72 -11.11
N TYR A 88 11.90 -10.42 -10.14
CA TYR A 88 11.71 -9.26 -9.27
C TYR A 88 11.74 -7.95 -10.04
N GLN A 89 12.65 -7.81 -11.02
CA GLN A 89 12.67 -6.66 -11.90
C GLN A 89 11.35 -6.54 -12.70
N GLY A 90 10.78 -7.66 -13.16
CA GLY A 90 9.46 -7.69 -13.80
C GLY A 90 8.33 -7.18 -12.88
N ILE A 91 8.37 -7.53 -11.59
CA ILE A 91 7.43 -6.98 -10.59
C ILE A 91 7.53 -5.45 -10.51
N LEU A 92 8.75 -4.91 -10.46
CA LEU A 92 8.96 -3.46 -10.39
C LEU A 92 8.43 -2.75 -11.64
N GLU A 93 8.65 -3.34 -12.82
CA GLU A 93 8.17 -2.82 -14.10
C GLU A 93 6.65 -2.83 -14.19
N GLU A 94 5.98 -3.90 -13.75
CA GLU A 94 4.52 -4.00 -13.72
C GLU A 94 3.88 -2.96 -12.79
N ILE A 95 4.47 -2.75 -11.61
CA ILE A 95 4.03 -1.69 -10.67
C ILE A 95 4.13 -0.33 -11.34
N CYS A 96 5.25 -0.04 -12.00
CA CYS A 96 5.48 1.22 -12.69
C CYS A 96 4.51 1.45 -13.84
N GLU A 97 4.23 0.42 -14.64
CA GLU A 97 3.25 0.48 -15.72
C GLU A 97 1.86 0.80 -15.18
N CYS A 98 1.42 0.07 -14.14
CA CYS A 98 0.08 0.24 -13.56
C CYS A 98 -0.10 1.60 -12.89
N LEU A 99 0.88 2.05 -12.12
CA LEU A 99 0.83 3.32 -11.39
C LEU A 99 1.21 4.53 -12.24
N LYS A 100 1.72 4.30 -13.46
CA LYS A 100 2.22 5.32 -14.41
C LYS A 100 3.34 6.16 -13.79
N ILE A 101 4.29 5.50 -13.16
CA ILE A 101 5.47 6.11 -12.55
C ILE A 101 6.74 5.51 -13.14
N GLU A 102 7.81 6.29 -13.15
CA GLU A 102 9.13 5.81 -13.52
C GLU A 102 10.00 5.67 -12.27
N PHE A 103 11.01 4.80 -12.31
CA PHE A 103 11.98 4.65 -11.23
C PHE A 103 13.41 4.57 -11.76
N THR A 104 14.36 4.95 -10.91
CA THR A 104 15.80 4.88 -11.21
C THR A 104 16.54 3.81 -10.42
N SER A 105 15.95 3.37 -9.30
CA SER A 105 16.47 2.31 -8.44
C SER A 105 15.33 1.69 -7.63
N GLU A 106 15.53 0.49 -7.11
CA GLU A 106 14.56 -0.18 -6.23
C GLU A 106 14.14 0.73 -5.07
N SER A 107 15.10 1.38 -4.40
CA SER A 107 14.81 2.28 -3.28
C SER A 107 13.94 3.47 -3.68
N ASP A 108 14.17 4.05 -4.87
CA ASP A 108 13.34 5.15 -5.40
C ASP A 108 11.90 4.69 -5.66
N LEU A 109 11.71 3.48 -6.19
CA LEU A 109 10.38 2.93 -6.38
C LEU A 109 9.69 2.67 -5.04
N LEU A 110 10.37 2.00 -4.09
CA LEU A 110 9.82 1.69 -2.78
C LEU A 110 9.43 2.96 -2.01
N GLU A 111 10.21 4.05 -2.11
CA GLU A 111 9.87 5.35 -1.54
C GLU A 111 8.61 5.97 -2.17
N LYS A 112 8.43 5.81 -3.49
CA LYS A 112 7.26 6.33 -4.20
C LYS A 112 5.97 5.63 -3.81
N ILE A 113 6.00 4.30 -3.66
CA ILE A 113 4.82 3.47 -3.41
C ILE A 113 4.54 3.27 -1.92
N SER A 114 5.54 3.44 -1.05
CA SER A 114 5.37 3.24 0.39
C SER A 114 4.89 4.49 1.11
N GLY A 115 4.02 4.29 2.08
CA GLY A 115 3.37 5.34 2.85
C GLY A 115 2.17 5.94 2.10
N PHE A 116 1.83 7.17 2.47
CA PHE A 116 0.70 7.89 1.92
C PHE A 116 1.00 9.39 1.80
N GLU A 117 0.15 10.08 1.05
CA GLU A 117 0.13 11.54 0.90
C GLU A 117 -1.23 12.08 1.34
N VAL A 118 -1.26 13.19 2.07
CA VAL A 118 -2.52 13.89 2.35
C VAL A 118 -2.94 14.72 1.14
N ILE A 119 -4.12 14.44 0.59
CA ILE A 119 -4.76 15.24 -0.47
C ILE A 119 -5.68 16.27 0.20
N LYS A 120 -5.55 17.53 -0.19
CA LYS A 120 -6.40 18.65 0.26
C LYS A 120 -7.35 19.12 -0.84
#